data_AF-A0A401PAV5-F1
#
_entry.id   AF-A0A401PAV5-F1
#
_cell.length_a   1.000
_cell.length_b   1.000
_cell.length_c   1.000
_cell.angle_alpha   90.00
_cell.angle_beta   90.00
_cell.angle_gamma   90.00
#
_symmetry.space_group_name_H-M   'P 1'
#
loop_
_entity.id
_entity.type
_entity.pdbx_description
1 polymer ?
#
loop_
_entity_poly.entity_id
_entity_poly.type
_entity_poly.pdbx_seq_one_letter_code
_entity_poly.pdbx_strand_id
1 'polypeptide(L)'
;MHGGRLIARVMTEIQTPTSDHNKVTNGITKEIDLVNRDPKHINEDVVKIDFEDVIAEPEGSHSLDSVWKVSFTTFTVSKYWCYRIMSAIFGVPLSLFWGLYFACLSFCHIWTILPCIKGCLIEIHCFSRMYSLCIHTLCDPYCEALGKLFNNIRVTLHKEV
;
A
#
# COMPACT_ATOMS: atom_id res chain seq x y z
N MET A 1 43.43 7.46 -52.28
CA MET A 1 42.60 7.56 -51.06
C MET A 1 41.11 7.77 -51.39
N HIS A 2 40.45 6.83 -52.08
CA HIS A 2 39.03 6.98 -52.48
C HIS A 2 38.10 5.84 -52.01
N GLY A 3 38.60 4.80 -51.33
CA GLY A 3 37.79 3.64 -50.92
C GLY A 3 37.04 3.77 -49.58
N GLY A 4 37.46 4.65 -48.67
CA GLY A 4 36.87 4.74 -47.32
C GLY A 4 35.53 5.49 -47.23
N ARG A 5 35.20 6.33 -48.23
CA ARG A 5 33.95 7.12 -48.24
C ARG A 5 32.73 6.33 -48.71
N LEU A 6 32.91 5.22 -49.41
CA LEU A 6 31.81 4.42 -49.94
C LEU A 6 31.16 3.56 -48.85
N ILE A 7 31.96 2.98 -47.95
CA ILE A 7 31.48 2.16 -46.82
C ILE A 7 30.63 3.00 -45.85
N ALA A 8 31.04 4.25 -45.57
CA ALA A 8 30.29 5.15 -44.70
C ALA A 8 28.92 5.55 -45.28
N ARG A 9 28.84 5.75 -46.61
CA ARG A 9 27.56 6.00 -47.30
C ARG A 9 26.66 4.77 -47.35
N VAL A 10 27.22 3.58 -47.54
CA VAL A 10 26.44 2.34 -47.56
C VAL A 10 25.86 1.99 -46.18
N MET A 11 26.54 2.37 -45.09
CA MET A 11 25.99 2.23 -43.73
C MET A 11 24.90 3.26 -43.38
N THR A 12 24.77 4.36 -44.13
CA THR A 12 23.69 5.34 -43.93
C THR A 12 22.44 5.05 -44.76
N GLU A 13 22.53 4.14 -45.74
CA GLU A 13 21.45 3.82 -46.69
C GLU A 13 20.68 2.52 -46.36
N ILE A 14 21.11 1.72 -45.37
CA ILE A 14 20.40 0.48 -44.96
C ILE A 14 19.68 0.65 -43.62
N GLN A 15 18.79 1.66 -43.52
CA GLN A 15 17.57 1.54 -42.71
C GLN A 15 16.53 2.59 -43.11
N THR A 16 15.66 2.21 -44.05
CA THR A 16 14.28 2.73 -44.20
C THR A 16 13.31 1.66 -43.63
N PRO A 17 11.97 1.80 -43.55
CA PRO A 17 11.05 2.93 -43.77
C PRO A 17 9.85 3.02 -42.76
N THR A 18 8.94 3.97 -43.03
CA THR A 18 7.49 4.03 -42.71
C THR A 18 7.00 4.61 -41.38
N SER A 19 6.46 5.82 -41.46
CA SER A 19 5.14 6.17 -40.90
C SER A 19 4.55 7.34 -41.69
N ASP A 20 4.20 7.05 -42.95
CA ASP A 20 3.17 7.75 -43.73
C ASP A 20 1.81 7.42 -43.12
N HIS A 21 1.33 8.19 -42.14
CA HIS A 21 -0.06 8.12 -41.71
C HIS A 21 -0.64 9.53 -41.57
N ASN A 22 -1.68 9.78 -42.35
CA ASN A 22 -2.57 10.95 -42.33
C ASN A 22 -2.16 12.20 -43.14
N LYS A 23 -2.11 11.96 -44.44
CA LYS A 23 -2.84 12.74 -45.46
C LYS A 23 -4.10 13.45 -44.90
N VAL A 24 -4.33 14.68 -45.37
CA VAL A 24 -5.63 15.40 -45.40
C VAL A 24 -6.13 15.94 -44.05
N THR A 25 -5.76 17.18 -43.71
CA THR A 25 -6.68 18.25 -43.26
C THR A 25 -5.83 19.53 -43.16
N ASN A 26 -6.35 20.66 -43.62
CA ASN A 26 -5.79 22.02 -43.49
C ASN A 26 -5.01 22.59 -44.68
N GLY A 27 -5.55 22.40 -45.89
CA GLY A 27 -5.43 23.44 -46.91
C GLY A 27 -6.31 24.65 -46.59
N ILE A 28 -6.10 25.35 -45.46
CA ILE A 28 -6.48 26.75 -45.19
C ILE A 28 -5.65 27.16 -43.96
N THR A 29 -4.54 27.85 -44.16
CA THR A 29 -4.04 28.96 -43.31
C THR A 29 -2.74 29.37 -43.95
N LYS A 30 -2.72 30.56 -44.55
CA LYS A 30 -1.46 31.21 -44.91
C LYS A 30 -0.65 31.30 -43.63
N GLU A 31 0.46 30.58 -43.55
CA GLU A 31 1.42 30.71 -42.46
C GLU A 31 1.80 32.18 -42.35
N ILE A 32 1.33 32.82 -41.27
CA ILE A 32 1.99 34.00 -40.75
C ILE A 32 3.33 33.53 -40.19
N ASP A 33 4.40 33.87 -40.88
CA ASP A 33 5.75 33.61 -40.38
C ASP A 33 5.95 34.39 -39.07
N LEU A 34 5.89 33.67 -37.96
CA LEU A 34 6.06 34.17 -36.60
C LEU A 34 7.52 34.22 -36.18
N VAL A 35 8.45 33.78 -37.04
CA VAL A 35 9.89 33.72 -36.74
C VAL A 35 10.57 35.04 -37.07
N ASN A 36 10.13 35.76 -38.11
CA ASN A 36 10.66 37.08 -38.45
C ASN A 36 9.53 38.13 -38.56
N ARG A 37 9.24 38.78 -37.43
CA ARG A 37 8.13 39.74 -37.30
C ARG A 37 8.45 41.14 -37.85
N ASP A 38 9.70 41.41 -38.24
CA ASP A 38 10.11 42.64 -38.94
C ASP A 38 11.20 42.35 -39.99
N PRO A 39 10.82 41.85 -41.18
CA PRO A 39 11.78 41.48 -42.22
C PRO A 39 12.56 42.66 -42.80
N LYS A 40 12.17 43.91 -42.51
CA LYS A 40 12.84 45.12 -42.99
C LYS A 40 13.68 45.82 -41.91
N HIS A 41 13.66 45.33 -40.68
CA HIS A 41 14.49 45.83 -39.58
C HIS A 41 14.41 47.36 -39.40
N ILE A 42 13.24 47.93 -39.67
CA ILE A 42 13.02 49.38 -39.61
C ILE A 42 12.83 49.88 -38.18
N ASN A 43 12.58 48.96 -37.25
CA ASN A 43 12.27 49.26 -35.85
C ASN A 43 13.40 48.92 -34.87
N GLU A 44 14.58 48.54 -35.36
CA GLU A 44 15.72 48.14 -34.53
C GLU A 44 16.26 49.28 -33.66
N ASP A 45 16.31 50.50 -34.22
CA ASP A 45 17.03 51.64 -33.62
C ASP A 45 16.13 52.64 -32.87
N VAL A 46 14.79 52.51 -32.94
CA VAL A 46 13.89 53.58 -32.46
C VAL A 46 12.91 53.18 -31.37
N VAL A 47 12.51 51.91 -31.22
CA VAL A 47 11.64 51.50 -30.09
C VAL A 47 11.88 50.03 -29.72
N LYS A 48 12.87 49.79 -28.86
CA LYS A 48 12.88 48.65 -27.92
C LYS A 48 12.72 49.24 -26.52
N ILE A 49 11.51 49.71 -26.24
CA ILE A 49 11.15 50.12 -24.89
C ILE A 49 10.50 48.88 -24.28
N ASP A 50 11.26 48.19 -23.44
CA ASP A 50 10.71 47.15 -22.60
C ASP A 50 9.62 47.78 -21.72
N PHE A 51 8.50 47.09 -21.54
CA PHE A 51 7.35 47.65 -20.80
C PHE A 51 7.71 48.01 -19.34
N GLU A 52 8.82 47.48 -18.84
CA GLU A 52 9.45 47.84 -17.56
C GLU A 52 10.01 49.27 -17.50
N ASP A 53 10.40 49.88 -18.63
CA ASP A 53 10.99 51.23 -18.70
C ASP A 53 9.93 52.34 -18.81
N VAL A 54 8.70 51.99 -19.23
CA VAL A 54 7.54 52.92 -19.27
C VAL A 54 6.95 53.16 -17.88
N ILE A 55 7.16 52.25 -16.92
CA ILE A 55 6.57 52.29 -15.58
C ILE A 55 7.52 52.77 -14.48
N ALA A 56 8.82 52.96 -14.75
CA ALA A 56 9.77 53.63 -13.84
C ALA A 56 9.64 53.22 -12.34
N GLU A 57 9.41 51.95 -12.04
CA GLU A 57 9.44 51.46 -10.65
C GLU A 57 10.89 51.08 -10.26
N PRO A 58 11.40 51.56 -9.12
CA PRO A 58 12.78 51.31 -8.70
C PRO A 58 13.02 49.81 -8.43
N GLU A 59 14.30 49.41 -8.52
CA GLU A 59 14.93 48.09 -8.36
C GLU A 59 14.58 47.35 -7.04
N GLY A 60 13.30 47.16 -6.72
CA GLY A 60 12.83 46.81 -5.38
C GLY A 60 11.57 45.94 -5.31
N SER A 61 10.99 45.51 -6.43
CA SER A 61 9.73 44.73 -6.43
C SER A 61 9.72 43.53 -7.40
N HIS A 62 10.85 42.82 -7.55
CA HIS A 62 10.92 41.49 -8.20
C HIS A 62 10.27 40.39 -7.33
N SER A 63 9.11 40.70 -6.74
CA SER A 63 8.41 39.84 -5.80
C SER A 63 7.38 38.95 -6.48
N LEU A 64 6.78 39.29 -7.63
CA LEU A 64 5.63 38.52 -8.15
C LEU A 64 6.00 37.16 -8.77
N ASP A 65 7.01 37.09 -9.65
CA ASP A 65 7.48 35.81 -10.21
C ASP A 65 8.18 34.92 -9.17
N SER A 66 8.96 35.55 -8.30
CA SER A 66 9.59 34.87 -7.16
C SER A 66 8.55 34.36 -6.17
N VAL A 67 7.50 35.13 -5.86
CA VAL A 67 6.38 34.70 -5.01
C VAL A 67 5.60 33.58 -5.68
N TRP A 68 5.37 33.64 -6.99
CA TRP A 68 4.66 32.56 -7.69
C TRP A 68 5.46 31.25 -7.69
N LYS A 69 6.77 31.30 -7.99
CA LYS A 69 7.68 30.15 -7.90
C LYS A 69 7.86 29.63 -6.48
N VAL A 70 8.00 30.52 -5.49
CA VAL A 70 8.10 30.18 -4.07
C VAL A 70 6.80 29.56 -3.57
N SER A 71 5.64 30.08 -3.99
CA SER A 71 4.34 29.54 -3.59
C SER A 71 4.12 28.14 -4.16
N PHE A 72 4.42 27.94 -5.45
CA PHE A 72 4.32 26.62 -6.09
C PHE A 72 5.29 25.60 -5.48
N THR A 73 6.51 26.05 -5.16
CA THR A 73 7.53 25.23 -4.49
C THR A 73 7.10 24.88 -3.06
N THR A 74 6.66 25.88 -2.29
CA THR A 74 6.20 25.69 -0.90
C THR A 74 5.00 24.78 -0.84
N PHE A 75 4.07 24.88 -1.78
CA PHE A 75 2.91 23.98 -1.86
C PHE A 75 3.33 22.53 -2.11
N THR A 76 4.22 22.30 -3.07
CA THR A 76 4.73 20.96 -3.41
C THR A 76 5.53 20.35 -2.26
N VAL A 77 6.42 21.13 -1.64
CA VAL A 77 7.23 20.72 -0.49
C VAL A 77 6.32 20.44 0.72
N SER A 78 5.35 21.29 1.00
CA SER A 78 4.38 21.09 2.09
C SER A 78 3.59 19.80 1.91
N LYS A 79 3.21 19.43 0.69
CA LYS A 79 2.55 18.13 0.42
C LYS A 79 3.41 16.92 0.81
N TYR A 80 4.69 16.95 0.49
CA TYR A 80 5.61 15.85 0.80
C TYR A 80 5.95 15.78 2.29
N TRP A 81 6.20 16.93 2.92
CA TRP A 81 6.46 17.02 4.35
C TRP A 81 5.23 16.70 5.19
N CYS A 82 4.03 17.08 4.76
CA CYS A 82 2.78 16.74 5.43
C CYS A 82 2.59 15.22 5.53
N TYR A 83 2.85 14.47 4.46
CA TYR A 83 2.76 13.01 4.49
C TYR A 83 3.75 12.39 5.48
N ARG A 84 5.00 12.87 5.47
CA ARG A 84 6.08 12.34 6.32
C ARG A 84 5.90 12.69 7.79
N ILE A 85 5.45 13.92 8.06
CA ILE A 85 5.15 14.40 9.41
C ILE A 85 3.88 13.74 9.96
N MET A 86 2.82 13.62 9.16
CA MET A 86 1.61 12.90 9.61
C MET A 86 1.89 11.43 9.87
N SER A 87 2.63 10.77 8.98
CA SER A 87 3.04 9.38 9.21
C SER A 87 3.91 9.23 10.45
N ALA A 88 4.81 10.17 10.75
CA ALA A 88 5.60 10.14 11.98
C ALA A 88 4.76 10.44 13.23
N ILE A 89 3.91 11.47 13.18
CA ILE A 89 3.04 11.89 14.29
C ILE A 89 2.00 10.83 14.62
N PHE A 90 1.48 10.08 13.65
CA PHE A 90 0.56 8.98 13.93
C PHE A 90 1.30 7.66 14.15
N GLY A 91 2.37 7.40 13.42
CA GLY A 91 3.13 6.14 13.50
C GLY A 91 3.87 5.97 14.82
N VAL A 92 4.52 7.02 15.34
CA VAL A 92 5.25 6.98 16.61
C VAL A 92 4.31 6.67 17.79
N PRO A 93 3.22 7.41 18.04
CA PRO A 93 2.33 7.09 19.14
C PRO A 93 1.59 5.77 18.93
N LEU A 94 1.25 5.39 17.70
CA LEU A 94 0.61 4.10 17.45
C LEU A 94 1.57 2.95 17.79
N SER A 95 2.84 3.03 17.40
CA SER A 95 3.88 2.07 17.78
C SER A 95 4.06 1.97 19.30
N LEU A 96 4.10 3.12 20.00
CA LEU A 96 4.17 3.16 21.46
C LEU A 96 2.93 2.54 22.13
N PHE A 97 1.73 2.84 21.62
CA PHE A 97 0.47 2.26 22.09
C PHE A 97 0.46 0.75 21.92
N TRP A 98 0.86 0.25 20.75
CA TRP A 98 0.96 -1.19 20.48
C TRP A 98 1.99 -1.88 21.39
N GLY A 99 3.15 -1.27 21.61
CA GLY A 99 4.16 -1.78 22.52
C GLY A 99 3.68 -1.84 23.97
N LEU A 100 3.05 -0.77 24.45
CA LEU A 100 2.46 -0.73 25.80
C LEU A 100 1.32 -1.74 25.96
N TYR A 101 0.45 -1.85 24.95
CA TYR A 101 -0.63 -2.83 24.93
C TYR A 101 -0.11 -4.26 25.01
N PHE A 102 0.92 -4.59 24.23
CA PHE A 102 1.58 -5.89 24.27
C PHE A 102 2.23 -6.17 25.63
N ALA A 103 2.86 -5.17 26.25
CA ALA A 103 3.44 -5.29 27.59
C ALA A 103 2.36 -5.58 28.65
N CYS A 104 1.25 -4.84 28.63
CA CYS A 104 0.11 -5.08 29.52
C CYS A 104 -0.50 -6.47 29.32
N LEU A 105 -0.70 -6.91 28.07
CA LEU A 105 -1.18 -8.25 27.76
C LEU A 105 -0.23 -9.32 28.28
N SER A 106 1.07 -9.13 28.11
CA SER A 106 2.09 -10.07 28.60
C SER A 106 2.06 -10.18 30.12
N PHE A 107 1.90 -9.05 30.82
CA PHE A 107 1.74 -9.02 32.26
C PHE A 107 0.46 -9.75 32.69
N CYS A 108 -0.69 -9.42 32.11
CA CYS A 108 -1.96 -10.10 32.38
C CYS A 108 -1.90 -11.59 32.03
N HIS A 109 -1.17 -12.00 30.99
CA HIS A 109 -1.01 -13.40 30.64
C HIS A 109 -0.23 -14.15 31.73
N ILE A 110 0.93 -13.63 32.16
CA ILE A 110 1.69 -14.27 33.23
C ILE A 110 0.88 -14.32 34.55
N TRP A 111 0.21 -13.23 34.90
CA TRP A 111 -0.42 -13.08 36.20
C TRP A 111 -1.85 -13.61 36.29
N THR A 112 -2.59 -13.63 35.18
CA THR A 112 -4.00 -14.08 35.15
C THR A 112 -4.12 -15.41 34.45
N ILE A 113 -3.49 -15.62 33.29
CA ILE A 113 -3.67 -16.86 32.54
C ILE A 113 -3.05 -18.06 33.27
N LEU A 114 -1.87 -17.92 33.87
CA LEU A 114 -1.28 -19.02 34.65
C LEU A 114 -2.14 -19.44 35.85
N PRO A 115 -2.62 -18.55 36.74
CA PRO A 115 -3.54 -18.96 37.79
C PRO A 115 -4.89 -19.41 37.26
N CYS A 116 -5.42 -18.84 36.16
CA CYS A 116 -6.63 -19.34 35.52
C CYS A 116 -6.45 -20.79 35.06
N ILE A 117 -5.37 -21.12 34.37
CA ILE A 117 -5.08 -22.50 33.94
C ILE A 117 -5.01 -23.42 35.16
N LYS A 118 -4.29 -23.02 36.23
CA LYS A 118 -4.23 -23.83 37.45
C LYS A 118 -5.59 -24.00 38.13
N GLY A 119 -6.43 -22.96 38.13
CA GLY A 119 -7.80 -23.01 38.63
C GLY A 119 -8.69 -23.94 37.81
N CYS A 120 -8.68 -23.80 36.48
CA CYS A 120 -9.42 -24.67 35.56
C CYS A 120 -9.00 -26.14 35.71
N LEU A 121 -7.71 -26.43 35.93
CA LEU A 121 -7.25 -27.78 36.20
C LEU A 121 -7.80 -28.34 37.51
N ILE A 122 -7.87 -27.53 38.57
CA ILE A 122 -8.51 -27.92 39.84
C ILE A 122 -10.00 -28.21 39.62
N GLU A 123 -10.69 -27.37 38.86
CA GLU A 123 -12.13 -27.49 38.59
C GLU A 123 -12.42 -28.75 37.76
N ILE A 124 -11.68 -28.97 36.68
CA ILE A 124 -11.78 -30.17 35.84
C ILE A 124 -11.47 -31.42 36.66
N HIS A 125 -10.46 -31.38 37.53
CA HIS A 125 -10.10 -32.53 38.37
C HIS A 125 -11.19 -32.83 39.41
N CYS A 126 -11.81 -31.80 39.98
CA CYS A 126 -12.98 -31.94 40.86
C CYS A 126 -14.16 -32.55 40.09
N PHE A 127 -14.48 -31.99 38.92
CA PHE A 127 -15.56 -32.47 38.06
C PHE A 127 -15.35 -33.92 37.62
N SER A 128 -14.11 -34.28 37.27
CA SER A 128 -13.74 -35.64 36.90
C SER A 128 -14.00 -36.63 38.05
N ARG A 129 -13.69 -36.26 39.29
CA ARG A 129 -14.01 -37.11 40.47
C ARG A 129 -15.51 -37.23 40.68
N MET A 130 -16.24 -36.12 40.60
CA MET A 130 -17.71 -36.16 40.72
C MET A 130 -18.32 -37.02 39.63
N TYR A 131 -17.87 -36.86 38.40
CA TYR A 131 -18.31 -37.67 37.26
C TYR A 131 -18.01 -39.15 37.47
N SER A 132 -16.79 -39.50 37.89
CA SER A 132 -16.43 -40.89 38.20
C SER A 132 -17.31 -41.48 39.31
N LEU A 133 -17.63 -40.71 40.35
CA LEU A 133 -18.50 -41.14 41.44
C LEU A 133 -19.94 -41.36 40.96
N CYS A 134 -20.46 -40.46 40.13
CA CYS A 134 -21.78 -40.61 39.52
C CYS A 134 -21.87 -41.88 38.66
N ILE A 135 -20.85 -42.14 37.83
CA ILE A 135 -20.79 -43.37 37.03
C ILE A 135 -20.72 -44.60 37.92
N HIS A 136 -19.87 -44.61 38.96
CA HIS A 136 -19.79 -45.76 39.87
C HIS A 136 -21.11 -45.99 40.62
N THR A 137 -21.79 -44.94 41.03
CA THR A 137 -23.03 -45.05 41.82
C THR A 137 -24.24 -45.42 40.95
N LEU A 138 -24.25 -45.03 39.67
CA LEU A 138 -25.40 -45.22 38.78
C LEU A 138 -25.17 -46.33 37.75
N CYS A 139 -24.05 -46.29 37.03
CA CYS A 139 -23.75 -47.28 36.01
C CYS A 139 -23.40 -48.64 36.61
N ASP A 140 -22.69 -48.74 37.74
CA ASP A 140 -22.39 -50.09 38.28
C ASP A 140 -23.65 -50.87 38.66
N PRO A 141 -24.61 -50.35 39.45
CA PRO A 141 -25.83 -51.09 39.74
C PRO A 141 -26.70 -51.28 38.49
N TYR A 142 -26.70 -50.35 37.54
CA TYR A 142 -27.46 -50.47 36.31
C TYR A 142 -26.89 -51.55 35.38
N CYS A 143 -25.58 -51.55 35.15
CA CYS A 143 -24.87 -52.56 34.37
C CYS A 143 -24.97 -53.95 35.03
N GLU A 144 -24.86 -54.02 36.36
CA GLU A 144 -25.07 -55.24 37.15
C GLU A 144 -26.50 -55.78 36.96
N ALA A 145 -27.52 -54.91 37.01
CA ALA A 145 -28.91 -55.30 36.81
C ALA A 145 -29.17 -55.76 35.37
N LEU A 146 -28.68 -55.03 34.37
CA LEU A 146 -28.76 -55.42 32.96
C LEU A 146 -28.05 -56.75 32.69
N GLY A 147 -26.86 -56.95 33.26
CA GLY A 147 -26.12 -58.21 33.17
C GLY A 147 -26.95 -59.39 33.70
N LYS A 148 -27.66 -59.21 34.82
CA LYS A 148 -28.57 -60.23 35.37
C LYS A 148 -29.79 -60.52 34.47
N LEU A 149 -30.31 -59.52 33.77
CA LEU A 149 -31.40 -59.70 32.81
C LEU A 149 -30.93 -60.54 31.60
N PHE A 150 -29.74 -60.25 31.07
CA PHE A 150 -29.19 -61.00 29.93
C PHE A 150 -28.65 -62.39 30.31
N ASN A 151 -28.18 -62.58 31.54
CA ASN A 151 -27.70 -63.88 32.02
C ASN A 151 -28.78 -64.97 32.04
N ASN A 152 -30.07 -64.60 32.10
CA ASN A 152 -31.17 -65.57 32.04
C ASN A 152 -31.38 -66.19 30.65
N ILE A 153 -30.75 -65.65 29.59
CA ILE A 153 -30.90 -66.17 28.23
C ILE A 153 -29.79 -67.20 27.97
N ARG A 154 -30.06 -68.45 28.35
CA ARG A 154 -29.16 -69.58 28.08
C ARG A 154 -29.40 -70.10 26.66
N VAL A 155 -28.54 -69.74 25.71
CA VAL A 155 -28.58 -70.28 24.34
C VAL A 155 -27.83 -71.62 24.31
N THR A 156 -28.55 -72.72 24.23
CA THR A 156 -27.97 -74.05 24.00
C THR A 156 -27.82 -74.27 22.50
N LEU A 157 -26.59 -74.16 21.98
CA LEU A 157 -26.30 -74.52 20.60
C LEU A 157 -26.23 -76.05 20.48
N HIS A 158 -27.24 -76.64 19.86
CA HIS A 158 -27.18 -78.03 19.43
C HIS A 158 -26.34 -78.08 18.14
N LYS A 159 -25.19 -78.75 18.19
CA LYS A 159 -24.35 -78.97 17.01
C LYS A 159 -24.83 -80.26 16.36
N GLU A 160 -25.65 -80.15 15.32
CA GLU A 160 -26.02 -81.27 14.46
C GLU A 160 -24.74 -81.82 13.79
N VAL A 161 -24.47 -83.11 13.95
CA VAL A 161 -23.40 -83.89 13.28
C VAL A 161 -24.02 -84.70 12.16
#